data_AF-A0A1A6GZ35-F1
#
_entry.id   AF-A0A1A6GZ35-F1
#
_cell.length_a   1.000
_cell.length_b   1.000
_cell.length_c   1.000
_cell.angle_alpha   90.00
_cell.angle_beta   90.00
_cell.angle_gamma   90.00
#
_symmetry.space_group_name_H-M   'P 1'
#
loop_
_entity.id
_entity.type
_entity.pdbx_description
1 polymer ?
#
loop_
_entity_poly.entity_id
_entity_poly.type
_entity_poly.pdbx_seq_one_letter_code
_entity_poly.pdbx_strand_id
1 'polypeptide(L)'
;MCDLLADKPYRPHFKPLTIKAITVSPIPFFNKQRNGCRPYCDVLIGETKIYSTCTDFERMKEYRVQDGKIFIPLNITVQGDVIVSMYHLRSTIGSRLQA
;
A
#
# COMPACT_ATOMS: atom_id res chain seq x y z
N MET A 1 24.29 -1.61 15.65
CA MET A 1 24.67 -2.92 16.20
C MET A 1 23.49 -3.85 15.96
N CYS A 2 23.69 -5.08 15.49
CA CYS A 2 22.59 -6.00 15.17
C CYS A 2 22.14 -6.72 16.44
N ASP A 3 20.88 -6.54 16.87
CA ASP A 3 20.35 -7.15 18.10
C ASP A 3 20.35 -8.69 18.07
N LEU A 4 20.41 -9.27 16.87
CA LEU A 4 20.54 -10.72 16.67
C LEU A 4 21.95 -11.24 16.99
N LEU A 5 22.96 -10.35 17.00
CA LEU A 5 24.38 -10.67 17.24
C LEU A 5 24.89 -10.09 18.57
N ALA A 6 24.00 -9.57 19.43
CA ALA A 6 24.37 -9.05 20.74
C ALA A 6 24.73 -10.20 21.72
N ASP A 7 25.50 -9.89 22.77
CA ASP A 7 25.88 -10.85 23.83
C ASP A 7 24.67 -11.58 24.44
N LYS A 8 23.54 -10.87 24.54
CA LYS A 8 22.22 -11.45 24.82
C LYS A 8 21.32 -11.25 23.59
N PRO A 9 21.29 -12.22 22.65
CA PRO A 9 20.65 -12.01 21.36
C PRO A 9 19.13 -11.98 21.48
N TYR A 10 18.50 -11.08 20.73
CA TYR A 10 17.05 -11.08 20.54
C TYR A 10 16.61 -12.38 19.83
N ARG A 11 15.50 -12.97 20.28
CA ARG A 11 14.90 -14.17 19.69
C ARG A 11 13.55 -13.79 19.05
N PRO A 12 13.49 -13.57 17.72
CA PRO A 12 12.23 -13.32 17.03
C PRO A 12 11.26 -14.47 17.25
N HIS A 13 9.98 -14.16 17.48
CA HIS A 13 8.93 -15.17 17.56
C HIS A 13 8.47 -15.61 16.16
N PHE A 14 7.70 -16.70 16.09
CA PHE A 14 7.09 -17.21 14.85
C PHE A 14 5.58 -16.95 14.72
N LYS A 15 5.01 -16.08 15.57
CA LYS A 15 3.58 -15.76 15.52
C LYS A 15 3.26 -14.95 14.25
N PRO A 16 2.25 -15.35 13.45
CA PRO A 16 1.75 -14.54 12.35
C PRO A 16 1.14 -13.22 12.84
N LEU A 17 1.18 -12.20 11.99
CA LEU A 17 0.60 -10.89 12.24
C LEU A 17 -0.54 -10.62 11.27
N THR A 18 -1.73 -10.29 11.79
CA THR A 18 -2.86 -9.85 10.97
C THR A 18 -2.84 -8.35 10.78
N ILE A 19 -2.59 -7.89 9.56
CA ILE A 19 -2.73 -6.49 9.15
C ILE A 19 -4.21 -6.23 8.87
N LYS A 20 -4.89 -5.60 9.82
CA LYS A 20 -6.33 -5.30 9.68
C LYS A 20 -6.60 -4.24 8.63
N ALA A 21 -5.85 -3.15 8.65
CA ALA A 21 -6.02 -2.02 7.75
C ALA A 21 -4.74 -1.17 7.66
N ILE A 22 -4.65 -0.37 6.60
CA ILE A 22 -3.68 0.73 6.48
C ILE A 22 -4.42 2.06 6.46
N THR A 23 -3.88 3.05 7.18
CA THR A 23 -4.38 4.44 7.18
C THR A 23 -3.25 5.37 6.76
N VAL A 24 -3.52 6.26 5.80
CA VAL A 24 -2.58 7.29 5.37
C VAL A 24 -3.24 8.66 5.52
N SER A 25 -2.58 9.56 6.26
CA SER A 25 -3.08 10.91 6.54
C SER A 25 -1.90 11.90 6.67
N PRO A 26 -1.99 13.11 6.11
CA PRO A 26 -3.10 13.63 5.29
C PRO A 26 -3.15 12.97 3.89
N ILE A 27 -4.16 13.33 3.08
CA ILE A 27 -4.25 12.88 1.68
C ILE A 27 -3.06 13.42 0.87
N PRO A 28 -2.27 12.57 0.21
CA PRO A 28 -1.14 13.03 -0.61
C PRO A 28 -1.58 13.48 -2.02
N PHE A 29 -0.74 14.30 -2.67
CA PHE A 29 -1.09 15.07 -3.88
C PHE A 29 -0.45 14.52 -5.17
N PHE A 30 -0.84 13.30 -5.56
CA PHE A 30 -0.24 12.62 -6.72
C PHE A 30 -0.95 12.86 -8.05
N ASN A 31 -2.23 13.24 -8.03
CA ASN A 31 -2.98 13.51 -9.26
C ASN A 31 -2.41 14.75 -9.98
N LYS A 32 -2.85 14.97 -11.24
CA LYS A 32 -2.34 16.08 -12.07
C LYS A 32 -2.57 17.45 -11.43
N GLN A 33 -3.71 17.65 -10.76
CA GLN A 33 -4.08 18.91 -10.12
C GLN A 33 -3.41 19.12 -8.75
N ARG A 34 -2.60 18.17 -8.27
CA ARG A 34 -1.91 18.23 -6.97
C ARG A 34 -2.86 18.50 -5.79
N ASN A 35 -4.06 17.91 -5.83
CA ASN A 35 -5.08 18.08 -4.80
C ASN A 35 -5.65 16.75 -4.29
N GLY A 36 -5.03 15.63 -4.65
CA GLY A 36 -5.46 14.31 -4.22
C GLY A 36 -4.73 13.17 -4.90
N CYS A 37 -5.23 11.95 -4.70
CA CYS A 37 -4.69 10.75 -5.32
C CYS A 37 -5.78 9.68 -5.51
N ARG A 38 -5.48 8.67 -6.31
CA ARG A 38 -6.28 7.45 -6.47
C ARG A 38 -5.41 6.26 -6.00
N PRO A 39 -5.45 5.91 -4.71
CA PRO A 39 -4.48 5.00 -4.11
C PRO A 39 -4.90 3.54 -4.25
N TYR A 40 -3.92 2.64 -4.41
CA TYR A 40 -4.06 1.20 -4.11
C TYR A 40 -2.86 0.71 -3.31
N CYS A 41 -3.01 -0.42 -2.64
CA CYS A 41 -1.98 -1.04 -1.81
C CYS A 41 -1.66 -2.45 -2.31
N ASP A 42 -0.37 -2.78 -2.39
CA ASP A 42 0.13 -4.16 -2.55
C ASP A 42 0.78 -4.62 -1.26
N VAL A 43 0.64 -5.91 -0.94
CA VAL A 43 1.36 -6.56 0.17
C VAL A 43 2.14 -7.77 -0.36
N LEU A 44 3.39 -7.85 0.04
CA LEU A 44 4.33 -8.89 -0.37
C LEU A 44 4.98 -9.55 0.86
N ILE A 45 5.36 -10.82 0.70
CA ILE A 45 6.28 -11.51 1.60
C ILE A 45 7.55 -11.81 0.81
N GLY A 46 8.69 -11.27 1.27
CA GLY A 46 9.90 -11.15 0.46
C GLY A 46 9.58 -10.39 -0.84
N GLU A 47 9.80 -11.04 -1.98
CA GLU A 47 9.52 -10.49 -3.31
C GLU A 47 8.18 -10.97 -3.89
N THR A 48 7.47 -11.85 -3.19
CA THR A 48 6.22 -12.46 -3.69
C THR A 48 5.03 -11.61 -3.26
N LYS A 49 4.31 -11.04 -4.23
CA LYS A 49 3.05 -10.33 -3.98
C LYS A 49 1.95 -11.32 -3.60
N ILE A 50 1.42 -11.17 -2.39
CA ILE A 50 0.36 -12.03 -1.85
C ILE A 50 -1.02 -11.39 -1.90
N TYR A 51 -1.08 -10.05 -2.01
CA TYR A 51 -2.34 -9.30 -2.00
C TYR A 51 -2.21 -7.97 -2.73
N SER A 52 -3.31 -7.53 -3.35
CA SER A 52 -3.45 -6.20 -3.97
C SER A 52 -4.87 -5.69 -3.79
N THR A 53 -5.01 -4.41 -3.49
CA THR A 53 -6.31 -3.70 -3.55
C THR A 53 -6.56 -3.04 -4.90
N CYS A 54 -5.66 -3.21 -5.87
CA CYS A 54 -5.86 -2.64 -7.19
C CYS A 54 -6.96 -3.40 -7.94
N THR A 55 -7.99 -2.67 -8.37
CA THR A 55 -9.05 -3.18 -9.24
C THR A 55 -9.09 -2.36 -10.54
N ASP A 56 -10.15 -2.50 -11.32
CA ASP A 56 -10.41 -1.67 -12.50
C ASP A 56 -10.32 -0.17 -12.16
N PHE A 57 -9.71 0.62 -13.04
CA PHE A 57 -9.44 2.05 -12.84
C PHE A 57 -10.67 2.86 -12.43
N GLU A 58 -11.83 2.54 -13.01
CA GLU A 58 -13.12 3.21 -12.74
C GLU A 58 -13.71 2.87 -11.37
N ARG A 59 -13.34 1.73 -10.79
CA ARG A 59 -13.79 1.31 -9.45
C ARG A 59 -12.91 1.85 -8.33
N MET A 60 -11.71 2.31 -8.66
CA MET A 60 -10.75 2.82 -7.70
C MET A 60 -11.16 4.22 -7.20
N LYS A 61 -11.47 4.33 -5.90
CA LYS A 61 -11.83 5.60 -5.26
C LYS A 61 -10.71 6.63 -5.39
N GLU A 62 -11.06 7.83 -5.83
CA GLU A 62 -10.22 9.01 -5.75
C GLU A 62 -10.46 9.75 -4.42
N TYR A 63 -9.37 10.17 -3.79
CA TYR A 63 -9.37 10.93 -2.54
C TYR A 63 -8.90 12.35 -2.80
N ARG A 64 -9.51 13.32 -2.12
CA ARG A 64 -9.21 14.76 -2.12
C ARG A 64 -8.88 15.21 -0.70
N VAL A 65 -8.28 16.39 -0.55
CA VAL A 65 -7.97 17.00 0.76
C VAL A 65 -9.12 16.88 1.77
N GLN A 66 -10.37 17.07 1.32
CA GLN A 66 -11.58 17.03 2.13
C GLN A 66 -11.88 15.64 2.74
N ASP A 67 -11.39 14.54 2.15
CA ASP A 67 -11.53 13.20 2.74
C ASP A 67 -10.69 13.04 4.03
N GLY A 68 -9.68 13.89 4.25
CA GLY A 68 -8.81 13.90 5.42
C GLY A 68 -7.79 12.75 5.47
N LYS A 69 -8.23 11.51 5.25
CA LYS A 69 -7.38 10.31 5.29
C LYS A 69 -7.84 9.22 4.30
N ILE A 70 -6.89 8.40 3.88
CA ILE A 70 -7.14 7.15 3.17
C ILE A 70 -7.25 6.05 4.23
N PHE A 71 -8.33 5.27 4.18
CA PHE A 71 -8.50 4.08 5.03
C PHE A 71 -8.78 2.88 4.13
N ILE A 72 -7.91 1.87 4.19
CA ILE A 72 -8.02 0.67 3.36
C ILE A 72 -8.01 -0.56 4.29
N PRO A 73 -9.12 -1.30 4.43
CA PRO A 73 -9.12 -2.58 5.11
C PRO A 73 -8.34 -3.60 4.28
N LEU A 74 -7.48 -4.39 4.94
CA LEU A 74 -6.67 -5.43 4.30
C LEU A 74 -7.07 -6.82 4.81
N ASN A 75 -7.19 -6.99 6.13
CA ASN A 75 -7.53 -8.26 6.80
C ASN A 75 -6.70 -9.46 6.30
N ILE A 76 -5.39 -9.24 6.15
CA ILE A 76 -4.44 -10.26 5.71
C ILE A 76 -3.55 -10.69 6.86
N THR A 77 -3.18 -11.96 6.91
CA THR A 77 -2.25 -12.51 7.90
C THR A 77 -0.93 -12.86 7.23
N VAL A 78 0.17 -12.34 7.76
CA VAL A 78 1.52 -12.43 7.20
C VAL A 78 2.54 -12.85 8.24
N GLN A 79 3.66 -13.41 7.80
CA GLN A 79 4.81 -13.75 8.66
C GLN A 79 6.09 -13.70 7.82
N GLY A 80 7.21 -13.29 8.42
CA GLY A 80 8.50 -13.15 7.75
C GLY A 80 8.76 -11.70 7.32
N ASP A 81 9.48 -11.53 6.21
CA ASP A 81 9.82 -10.21 5.65
C ASP A 81 8.63 -9.65 4.87
N VAL A 82 7.99 -8.60 5.39
CA VAL A 82 6.75 -8.07 4.83
C VAL A 82 6.99 -6.71 4.17
N ILE A 83 6.52 -6.54 2.93
CA ILE A 83 6.51 -5.25 2.24
C ILE A 83 5.06 -4.80 2.06
N VAL A 84 4.77 -3.55 2.43
CA VAL A 84 3.48 -2.90 2.19
C VAL A 84 3.75 -1.64 1.36
N SER A 85 3.22 -1.62 0.14
CA SER A 85 3.48 -0.55 -0.82
C SER A 85 2.18 0.11 -1.26
N MET A 86 2.14 1.44 -1.27
CA MET A 86 1.00 2.23 -1.76
C MET A 86 1.38 3.04 -3.00
N TYR A 87 0.49 3.05 -4.00
CA TYR A 87 0.73 3.67 -5.30
C TYR A 87 -0.44 4.55 -5.72
N HIS A 88 -0.18 5.54 -6.58
CA HIS A 88 -1.22 6.30 -7.26
C HIS A 88 -1.52 5.69 -8.64
N LEU A 89 -2.74 5.19 -8.84
CA LEU A 89 -3.21 4.71 -10.13
C LEU A 89 -3.58 5.88 -11.05
N ARG A 90 -3.05 5.88 -12.27
CA ARG A 90 -3.25 6.93 -13.28
C ARG A 90 -3.62 6.32 -14.63
N SER A 91 -4.64 6.88 -15.27
CA SER A 91 -5.02 6.56 -16.66
C SER A 91 -4.57 7.66 -17.62
N THR A 92 -4.15 7.26 -18.81
CA THR A 92 -3.78 8.14 -19.93
C THR A 92 -4.29 7.54 -21.23
N ILE A 93 -4.86 8.36 -22.11
CA ILE A 93 -5.27 7.94 -23.44
C ILE A 93 -3.99 7.57 -24.23
N GLY A 94 -3.95 6.34 -24.73
CA GLY A 94 -2.83 5.86 -25.56
C GLY A 94 -2.88 6.43 -26.98
N SER A 95 -1.74 6.43 -27.67
CA SER A 95 -1.58 6.99 -29.02
C SER A 95 -2.51 6.39 -30.08
N ARG A 96 -2.99 5.16 -29.88
CA ARG A 96 -3.92 4.48 -30.81
C ARG A 96 -5.31 5.12 -30.91
N LEU A 97 -5.69 5.96 -29.96
CA LEU A 97 -6.99 6.66 -29.92
C LEU A 97 -6.85 8.17 -30.17
N GLN A 98 -5.66 8.64 -30.58
CA GLN A 98 -5.38 10.04 -30.88
C GLN A 98 -5.46 10.39 -32.37
N ALA A 99 -5.97 9.46 -33.20
CA ALA A 99 -6.19 9.66 -34.63
C ALA A 99 -7.65 10.07 -34.92
#